data_AF-A0A9Y2DFH1-F1
#
_entry.id   AF-A0A9Y2DFH1-F1
#
_cell.length_a   1.000
_cell.length_b   1.000
_cell.length_c   1.000
_cell.angle_alpha   90.00
_cell.angle_beta   90.00
_cell.angle_gamma   90.00
#
_symmetry.space_group_name_H-M   'P 1'
#
loop_
_entity.id
_entity.type
_entity.pdbx_description
1 polymer ?
#
loop_
_entity_poly.entity_id
_entity_poly.type
_entity_poly.pdbx_seq_one_letter_code
_entity_poly.pdbx_strand_id
1 'polypeptide(L)'
;MARSRFSAALATLKSLQTPAELAIQQGTFTGNDPAVLGLSNSAVQNGSISISAPSTSGTGESATQTGAKIVFTFDNDDSQPDDFKGKNITLTRNVTSVNNNTGAVNGGGWVCSTNVSAADAIPSSCTSSTS
;
A
#
# COMPACT_ATOMS: atom_id res chain seq x y z
N MET A 1 -6.24 17.95 13.37
CA MET A 1 -5.75 18.10 11.98
C MET A 1 -4.87 16.93 11.53
N ALA A 2 -3.94 16.41 12.36
CA ALA A 2 -3.13 15.23 12.01
C ALA A 2 -3.98 13.97 11.71
N ARG A 3 -4.94 13.64 12.60
CA ARG A 3 -5.83 12.48 12.43
C ARG A 3 -6.70 12.53 11.17
N SER A 4 -7.16 13.72 10.77
CA SER A 4 -7.95 13.89 9.55
C SER A 4 -7.11 13.71 8.28
N ARG A 5 -5.85 14.17 8.28
CA ARG A 5 -4.90 13.94 7.16
C ARG A 5 -4.59 12.45 6.99
N PHE A 6 -4.24 11.77 8.08
CA PHE A 6 -4.01 10.33 8.06
C PHE A 6 -5.24 9.57 7.56
N SER A 7 -6.42 9.91 8.08
CA SER A 7 -7.68 9.25 7.71
C SER A 7 -8.03 9.47 6.23
N ALA A 8 -7.78 10.67 5.69
CA ALA A 8 -8.00 10.96 4.28
C ALA A 8 -7.07 10.13 3.38
N ALA A 9 -5.77 10.11 3.67
CA ALA A 9 -4.81 9.30 2.93
C ALA A 9 -5.14 7.79 3.02
N LEU A 10 -5.49 7.30 4.21
CA LEU A 10 -5.92 5.91 4.41
C LEU A 10 -7.22 5.59 3.67
N ALA A 11 -8.18 6.50 3.62
CA ALA A 11 -9.43 6.32 2.87
C ALA A 11 -9.15 6.18 1.37
N THR A 12 -8.28 7.03 0.82
CA THR A 12 -7.81 6.91 -0.57
C THR A 12 -7.19 5.54 -0.81
N LEU A 13 -6.25 5.12 0.04
CA LEU A 13 -5.64 3.79 -0.08
C LEU A 13 -6.64 2.63 0.02
N LYS A 14 -7.60 2.69 0.95
CA LYS A 14 -8.62 1.66 1.10
C LYS A 14 -9.57 1.58 -0.10
N SER A 15 -9.91 2.71 -0.72
CA SER A 15 -10.71 2.71 -1.95
C SER A 15 -10.02 1.99 -3.12
N LEU A 16 -8.69 1.87 -3.08
CA LEU A 16 -7.90 1.18 -4.10
C LEU A 16 -7.77 -0.32 -3.89
N GLN A 17 -8.19 -0.85 -2.73
CA GLN A 17 -8.09 -2.28 -2.47
C GLN A 17 -8.93 -3.09 -3.47
N THR A 18 -10.17 -2.69 -3.74
CA THR A 18 -11.04 -3.38 -4.69
C THR A 18 -10.49 -3.37 -6.12
N PRO A 19 -10.12 -2.22 -6.73
CA PRO A 19 -9.52 -2.23 -8.06
C PRO A 19 -8.16 -2.95 -8.07
N ALA A 20 -7.39 -2.90 -6.99
CA ALA A 20 -6.14 -3.66 -6.87
C ALA A 20 -6.37 -5.17 -6.87
N GLU A 21 -7.33 -5.67 -6.09
CA GLU A 21 -7.69 -7.10 -6.10
C GLU A 21 -8.13 -7.56 -7.49
N LEU A 22 -8.93 -6.74 -8.19
CA LEU A 22 -9.36 -7.05 -9.55
C LEU A 22 -8.16 -7.10 -10.51
N ALA A 23 -7.28 -6.10 -10.45
CA ALA A 23 -6.08 -6.05 -11.28
C ALA A 23 -5.11 -7.20 -10.99
N ILE A 24 -5.00 -7.64 -9.73
CA ILE A 24 -4.19 -8.81 -9.35
C ILE A 24 -4.79 -10.09 -9.94
N GLN A 25 -6.12 -10.27 -9.85
CA GLN A 25 -6.81 -11.43 -10.41
C GLN A 25 -6.73 -11.47 -11.95
N GLN A 26 -6.71 -10.31 -12.59
CA GLN A 26 -6.56 -10.18 -14.05
C GLN A 26 -5.09 -10.24 -14.52
N GLY A 27 -4.12 -10.25 -13.60
CA GLY A 27 -2.70 -10.20 -13.93
C GLY A 27 -2.22 -8.85 -14.49
N THR A 28 -3.00 -7.79 -14.33
CA THR A 28 -2.71 -6.42 -14.82
C THR A 28 -2.11 -5.52 -13.75
N PHE A 29 -2.04 -6.00 -12.50
CA PHE A 29 -1.32 -5.32 -11.41
C PHE A 29 0.20 -5.48 -11.62
N THR A 30 0.73 -4.76 -12.61
CA THR A 30 2.13 -4.84 -13.05
C THR A 30 2.75 -3.45 -13.03
N GLY A 31 3.97 -3.32 -12.51
CA GLY A 31 4.71 -2.06 -12.47
C GLY A 31 4.42 -1.20 -11.23
N ASN A 32 4.70 0.10 -11.35
CA ASN A 32 4.67 1.07 -10.25
C ASN A 32 3.65 2.21 -10.44
N ASP A 33 2.87 2.17 -11.52
CA ASP A 33 1.96 3.25 -11.91
C ASP A 33 0.53 3.01 -11.38
N PRO A 34 -0.02 3.85 -10.50
CA PRO A 34 -1.38 3.70 -9.98
C PRO A 34 -2.47 3.92 -11.05
N ALA A 35 -2.13 4.37 -12.26
CA ALA A 35 -3.07 4.46 -13.38
C ALA A 35 -3.73 3.11 -13.71
N VAL A 36 -3.04 1.99 -13.44
CA VAL A 36 -3.63 0.64 -13.60
C VAL A 36 -4.80 0.38 -12.65
N LEU A 37 -4.92 1.18 -11.59
CA LEU A 37 -6.02 1.14 -10.62
C LEU A 37 -7.10 2.19 -10.91
N GLY A 38 -7.02 2.88 -12.03
CA GLY A 38 -7.97 3.92 -12.42
C GLY A 38 -7.78 5.25 -11.68
N LEU A 39 -6.63 5.46 -11.02
CA LEU A 39 -6.28 6.75 -10.42
C LEU A 39 -5.35 7.54 -11.32
N SER A 40 -5.70 8.79 -11.56
CA SER A 40 -4.76 9.78 -12.09
C SER A 40 -3.89 10.32 -10.94
N ASN A 41 -2.58 10.45 -11.17
CA ASN A 41 -1.66 11.00 -10.15
C ASN A 41 -2.08 12.40 -9.66
N SER A 42 -2.74 13.18 -10.51
CA SER A 42 -3.29 14.50 -10.17
C SER A 42 -4.52 14.48 -9.26
N ALA A 43 -5.17 13.32 -9.07
CA ALA A 43 -6.32 13.18 -8.18
C ALA A 43 -5.90 13.04 -6.70
N VAL A 44 -4.61 12.75 -6.45
CA VAL A 44 -4.06 12.60 -5.11
C VAL A 44 -3.63 13.97 -4.61
N GLN A 45 -4.19 14.41 -3.48
CA GLN A 45 -3.80 15.66 -2.83
C GLN A 45 -2.85 15.37 -1.67
N ASN A 46 -1.90 16.27 -1.42
CA ASN A 46 -0.98 16.23 -0.28
C ASN A 46 -0.06 14.99 -0.27
N GLY A 47 0.20 14.42 -1.44
CA GLY A 47 1.04 13.26 -1.57
C GLY A 47 0.98 12.63 -2.95
N SER A 48 1.64 11.47 -3.05
CA SER A 48 1.68 10.62 -4.23
C SER A 48 1.33 9.19 -3.87
N ILE A 49 0.85 8.44 -4.85
CA ILE A 49 0.58 7.00 -4.71
C ILE A 49 1.51 6.24 -5.63
N SER A 50 2.11 5.18 -5.11
CA SER A 50 2.83 4.17 -5.89
C SER A 50 2.29 2.79 -5.58
N ILE A 51 2.43 1.89 -6.53
CA ILE A 51 2.07 0.48 -6.36
C ILE A 51 3.30 -0.40 -6.54
N SER A 52 3.25 -1.63 -6.04
CA SER A 52 4.29 -2.62 -6.32
C SER A 52 3.66 -3.98 -6.50
N ALA A 53 3.91 -4.58 -7.65
CA ALA A 53 3.37 -5.89 -8.02
C ALA A 53 3.78 -6.98 -7.02
N PRO A 54 2.93 -8.01 -6.83
CA PRO A 54 3.34 -9.17 -6.06
C PRO A 54 4.56 -9.82 -6.72
N SER A 55 5.50 -10.29 -5.91
CA SER A 55 6.73 -10.89 -6.39
C SER A 55 7.08 -12.13 -5.59
N THR A 56 7.74 -13.06 -6.27
CA THR A 56 8.29 -14.26 -5.64
C THR A 56 9.80 -14.22 -5.82
N SER A 57 10.54 -14.29 -4.72
CA SER A 57 11.99 -14.37 -4.73
C SER A 57 12.45 -15.73 -4.20
N GLY A 58 13.43 -16.35 -4.84
CA GLY A 58 13.89 -17.69 -4.51
C GLY A 58 13.19 -18.78 -5.32
N THR A 59 13.60 -20.03 -5.11
CA THR A 59 13.08 -21.21 -5.82
C THR A 59 12.67 -22.29 -4.81
N GLY A 60 11.65 -23.07 -5.16
CA GLY A 60 11.19 -24.19 -4.33
C GLY A 60 10.53 -23.78 -3.01
N GLU A 61 10.66 -24.62 -1.99
CA GLU A 61 10.01 -24.46 -0.67
C GLU A 61 10.51 -23.25 0.13
N SER A 62 11.65 -22.67 -0.27
CA SER A 62 12.23 -21.45 0.31
C SER A 62 11.83 -20.18 -0.44
N ALA A 63 10.90 -20.25 -1.38
CA ALA A 63 10.44 -19.08 -2.12
C ALA A 63 9.69 -18.11 -1.18
N THR A 64 10.21 -16.90 -1.04
CA THR A 64 9.55 -15.81 -0.32
C THR A 64 8.59 -15.11 -1.27
N GLN A 65 7.31 -15.15 -0.94
CA GLN A 65 6.29 -14.36 -1.64
C GLN A 65 6.09 -13.03 -0.94
N THR A 66 6.17 -11.94 -1.70
CA THR A 66 5.79 -10.60 -1.27
C THR A 66 4.47 -10.25 -1.95
N GLY A 67 3.48 -9.88 -1.16
CA GLY A 67 2.18 -9.46 -1.69
C GLY A 67 2.25 -8.09 -2.35
N ALA A 68 1.20 -7.77 -3.11
CA ALA A 68 1.03 -6.47 -3.73
C ALA A 68 1.06 -5.34 -2.68
N LYS A 69 1.63 -4.19 -3.04
CA LYS A 69 1.67 -3.01 -2.18
C LYS A 69 1.01 -1.81 -2.85
N ILE A 70 0.35 -1.00 -2.05
CA ILE A 70 -0.13 0.33 -2.41
C ILE A 70 0.40 1.28 -1.35
N VAL A 71 1.19 2.28 -1.75
CA VAL A 71 1.89 3.19 -0.86
C VAL A 71 1.40 4.60 -1.14
N PHE A 72 0.89 5.27 -0.11
CA PHE A 72 0.71 6.72 -0.12
C PHE A 72 1.92 7.36 0.53
N THR A 73 2.56 8.30 -0.13
CA THR A 73 3.67 9.09 0.42
C THR A 73 3.22 10.54 0.53
N PHE A 74 3.22 11.09 1.74
CA PHE A 74 2.95 12.50 1.96
C PHE A 74 4.05 13.35 1.33
N ASP A 75 3.69 14.53 0.83
CA ASP A 75 4.65 15.45 0.24
C ASP A 75 5.75 15.83 1.25
N ASN A 76 6.95 16.06 0.73
CA ASN A 76 8.11 16.43 1.54
C ASN A 76 8.41 17.94 1.39
N ASP A 77 7.41 18.76 1.69
CA ASP A 77 7.50 20.21 1.66
C ASP A 77 6.86 20.85 2.89
N ASP A 78 6.99 22.17 3.02
CA ASP A 78 6.56 22.94 4.20
C ASP A 78 5.04 23.04 4.39
N SER A 79 4.24 22.56 3.43
CA SER A 79 2.79 22.42 3.58
C SER A 79 2.38 21.23 4.46
N GLN A 80 3.29 20.27 4.68
CA GLN A 80 3.05 19.13 5.57
C GLN A 80 3.61 19.38 6.98
N PRO A 81 2.94 18.89 8.04
CA PRO A 81 3.55 18.83 9.37
C PRO A 81 4.72 17.84 9.38
N ASP A 82 5.73 18.08 10.23
CA ASP A 82 6.94 17.25 10.31
C ASP A 82 6.66 15.77 10.58
N ASP A 83 5.56 15.47 11.28
CA ASP A 83 5.11 14.09 11.51
C ASP A 83 4.70 13.33 10.25
N PHE A 84 4.46 14.05 9.16
CA PHE A 84 3.98 13.54 7.88
C PHE A 84 4.96 13.78 6.74
N LYS A 85 5.83 14.79 6.80
CA LYS A 85 6.78 15.13 5.71
C LYS A 85 7.57 13.91 5.23
N GLY A 86 7.36 13.53 3.96
CA GLY A 86 8.02 12.37 3.33
C GLY A 86 7.71 11.02 3.97
N LYS A 87 6.75 10.95 4.89
CA LYS A 87 6.29 9.70 5.52
C LYS A 87 5.28 8.99 4.63
N ASN A 88 5.05 7.72 4.90
CA ASN A 88 4.19 6.88 4.10
C ASN A 88 3.16 6.09 4.91
N ILE A 89 2.08 5.73 4.23
CA ILE A 89 1.11 4.73 4.64
C ILE A 89 1.16 3.64 3.58
N THR A 90 1.41 2.41 3.99
CA THR A 90 1.53 1.26 3.10
C THR A 90 0.41 0.28 3.38
N LEU A 91 -0.36 -0.07 2.36
CA LEU A 91 -1.20 -1.26 2.36
C LEU A 91 -0.43 -2.40 1.69
N THR A 92 -0.22 -3.50 2.40
CA THR A 92 0.37 -4.73 1.87
C THR A 92 -0.69 -5.81 1.85
N ARG A 93 -0.92 -6.42 0.68
CA ARG A 93 -1.78 -7.58 0.57
C ARG A 93 -1.10 -8.77 1.22
N ASN A 94 -1.77 -9.41 2.15
CA ASN A 94 -1.28 -10.65 2.75
C ASN A 94 -1.17 -11.73 1.68
N VAL A 95 -0.14 -12.55 1.84
CA VAL A 95 0.17 -13.66 0.95
C VAL A 95 0.07 -14.93 1.77
N THR A 96 -0.99 -15.69 1.57
CA THR A 96 -1.06 -17.08 2.05
C THR A 96 -0.59 -17.95 0.89
N SER A 97 0.48 -18.69 1.11
CA SER A 97 1.09 -19.55 0.10
C SER A 97 0.04 -20.46 -0.55
N VAL A 98 0.01 -20.51 -1.88
CA VAL A 98 -0.73 -21.55 -2.62
C VAL A 98 0.30 -22.44 -3.30
N ASN A 99 0.16 -23.73 -3.04
CA ASN A 99 0.98 -24.82 -3.54
C ASN A 99 1.49 -24.62 -4.99
N ASN A 100 2.82 -24.56 -5.12
CA ASN A 100 3.72 -24.98 -6.21
C ASN A 100 3.16 -25.40 -7.59
N ASN A 101 2.16 -24.75 -8.20
CA ASN A 101 1.93 -24.99 -9.64
C ASN A 101 1.12 -23.97 -10.47
N THR A 102 0.58 -22.88 -9.92
CA THR A 102 -0.30 -21.99 -10.70
C THR A 102 -0.01 -20.49 -10.60
N GLY A 103 1.02 -20.04 -9.89
CA GLY A 103 1.34 -18.61 -9.76
C GLY A 103 0.24 -17.77 -9.09
N ALA A 104 -0.82 -18.41 -8.58
CA ALA A 104 -1.97 -17.76 -7.99
C ALA A 104 -1.68 -17.43 -6.53
N VAL A 105 -1.56 -16.13 -6.26
CA VAL A 105 -1.35 -15.59 -4.93
C VAL A 105 -2.71 -15.51 -4.21
N ASN A 106 -3.18 -16.58 -3.55
CA ASN A 106 -4.39 -16.50 -2.71
C ASN A 106 -4.06 -15.83 -1.38
N GLY A 107 -4.15 -14.51 -1.37
CA GLY A 107 -4.15 -13.67 -0.19
C GLY A 107 -5.56 -13.19 0.12
N GLY A 108 -5.96 -13.18 1.38
CA GLY A 108 -7.28 -12.73 1.82
C GLY A 108 -7.20 -11.63 2.87
N GLY A 109 -6.58 -10.49 2.55
CA GLY A 109 -6.57 -9.32 3.43
C GLY A 109 -5.46 -8.33 3.12
N TRP A 110 -5.68 -7.07 3.49
CA TRP A 110 -4.67 -6.01 3.40
C TRP A 110 -4.27 -5.56 4.80
N VAL A 111 -2.97 -5.48 5.04
CA VAL A 111 -2.38 -4.99 6.28
C VAL A 111 -1.89 -3.57 6.05
N CYS A 112 -2.20 -2.66 6.98
CA CYS A 112 -1.70 -1.29 6.95
C CYS A 112 -0.47 -1.16 7.85
N SER A 113 0.57 -0.53 7.32
CA SER A 113 1.72 -0.06 8.10
C SER A 113 2.05 1.40 7.76
N THR A 114 2.75 2.10 8.64
CA THR A 114 3.12 3.50 8.43
C THR A 114 4.37 3.88 9.21
N ASN A 115 5.16 4.82 8.70
CA ASN A 115 6.27 5.45 9.43
C ASN A 115 5.96 6.89 9.87
N VAL A 116 4.69 7.31 9.80
CA VAL A 116 4.19 8.57 10.39
C VAL A 116 4.44 8.56 11.89
N SER A 117 4.97 9.66 12.45
CA SER A 117 5.30 9.76 13.88
C SER A 117 4.16 10.31 14.75
N ALA A 118 3.08 10.82 14.14
CA ALA A 118 1.90 11.29 14.86
C ALA A 118 1.07 10.11 15.40
N ALA A 119 1.51 9.49 16.50
CA ALA A 119 0.89 8.29 17.08
C ALA A 119 -0.64 8.43 17.30
N ASP A 120 -1.11 9.58 17.78
CA ASP A 120 -2.54 9.86 18.01
C ASP A 120 -3.38 9.95 16.72
N ALA A 121 -2.72 10.09 15.57
CA ALA A 121 -3.36 10.12 14.26
C ALA A 121 -3.49 8.71 13.64
N ILE A 122 -2.72 7.74 14.11
CA ILE A 122 -2.65 6.39 13.53
C ILE A 122 -3.79 5.54 14.12
N PRO A 123 -4.72 5.03 13.29
CA PRO A 123 -5.76 4.13 13.75
C PRO A 123 -5.17 2.77 14.14
N SER A 124 -5.80 2.08 15.09
CA SER A 124 -5.37 0.74 15.55
C SER A 124 -5.31 -0.32 14.45
N SER A 125 -5.97 -0.10 13.31
CA SER A 125 -5.89 -0.96 12.14
C SER A 125 -4.59 -0.82 11.33
N CYS A 126 -3.70 0.09 11.73
CA CYS A 126 -2.42 0.34 11.06
C CYS A 126 -1.27 0.22 12.06
N THR A 127 -0.21 -0.51 11.70
CA THR A 127 0.97 -0.66 12.55
C THR A 127 1.96 0.46 12.29
N SER A 128 2.39 1.15 13.36
CA SER A 128 3.48 2.12 13.25
C SER A 128 4.82 1.41 13.26
N SER A 129 5.63 1.65 12.25
CA SER A 129 7.03 1.28 12.15
C SER A 129 7.86 2.55 12.24
N THR A 130 8.02 3.09 13.44
CA THR A 130 9.01 4.12 13.73
C THR A 130 10.40 3.48 13.65
N SER A 131 11.11 3.74 12.54
CA SER A 131 12.54 3.45 12.42
C SER A 131 13.36 4.62 12.97
#